data_AF-A0A355QH67-F1
#
_entry.id   AF-A0A355QH67-F1
#
_cell.length_a   1.000
_cell.length_b   1.000
_cell.length_c   1.000
_cell.angle_alpha   90.00
_cell.angle_beta   90.00
_cell.angle_gamma   90.00
#
_symmetry.space_group_name_H-M   'P 1'
#
loop_
_entity.id
_entity.type
_entity.pdbx_description
1 polymer ?
#
loop_
_entity_poly.entity_id
_entity_poly.type
_entity_poly.pdbx_seq_one_letter_code
_entity_poly.pdbx_strand_id
1 'polypeptide(L)'
;MSRRTLDTDRVVATAATLADSEGLDAVTLTRVANELGVRQPALYRYIDSFDAMIRLLGLRGREILADRLAAAAVGVAGDEAVRA
;
A
#
# COMPACT_ATOMS: atom_id res chain seq x y z
N MET A 1 -22.00 5.11 12.84
CA MET A 1 -20.86 4.78 11.96
C MET A 1 -19.68 4.46 12.85
N SER A 2 -19.22 3.20 12.85
CA SER A 2 -18.14 2.76 13.74
C SER A 2 -16.87 3.56 13.42
N ARG A 3 -16.28 4.23 14.42
CA ARG A 3 -14.93 4.79 14.32
C ARG A 3 -13.99 3.60 14.19
N ARG A 4 -13.88 3.05 12.98
CA ARG A 4 -12.91 2.01 12.67
C ARG A 4 -11.56 2.58 13.09
N THR A 5 -10.89 1.89 13.99
CA THR A 5 -9.62 2.34 14.57
C THR A 5 -8.65 2.63 13.42
N LEU A 6 -7.91 3.73 13.53
CA LEU A 6 -6.85 4.04 12.60
C LEU A 6 -5.67 3.11 12.94
N ASP A 7 -5.07 2.51 11.92
CA ASP A 7 -3.91 1.62 12.00
C ASP A 7 -3.02 1.80 10.76
N THR A 8 -1.81 1.24 10.79
CA THR A 8 -0.84 1.36 9.68
C THR A 8 -1.42 0.76 8.40
N ASP A 9 -2.10 -0.37 8.47
CA ASP A 9 -2.67 -1.05 7.30
C ASP A 9 -3.70 -0.19 6.59
N ARG A 10 -4.63 0.46 7.31
CA ARG A 10 -5.61 1.35 6.70
C ARG A 10 -4.97 2.60 6.11
N VAL A 11 -3.93 3.13 6.74
CA VAL A 11 -3.18 4.28 6.22
C VAL A 11 -2.53 3.92 4.89
N VAL A 12 -1.80 2.80 4.83
CA VAL A 12 -1.13 2.34 3.61
C VAL A 12 -2.13 1.90 2.54
N ALA A 13 -3.22 1.22 2.91
CA ALA A 13 -4.25 0.81 1.96
C ALA A 13 -4.96 2.01 1.32
N THR A 14 -5.20 3.08 2.08
CA THR A 14 -5.78 4.31 1.51
C THR A 14 -4.83 4.98 0.55
N ALA A 15 -3.54 5.06 0.89
CA ALA A 15 -2.51 5.57 0.00
C ALA A 15 -2.36 4.72 -1.27
N ALA A 16 -2.47 3.38 -1.15
CA ALA A 16 -2.43 2.48 -2.29
C ALA A 16 -3.60 2.72 -3.24
N THR A 17 -4.82 2.87 -2.72
CA THR A 17 -6.00 3.22 -3.54
C THR A 17 -5.80 4.52 -4.30
N LEU A 18 -5.23 5.55 -3.67
CA LEU A 18 -4.89 6.80 -4.34
C LEU A 18 -3.84 6.59 -5.44
N ALA A 19 -2.78 5.83 -5.15
CA ALA A 19 -1.75 5.51 -6.13
C ALA A 19 -2.29 4.74 -7.34
N ASP A 20 -3.16 3.75 -7.10
CA ASP A 20 -3.75 2.91 -8.15
C ASP A 20 -4.74 3.67 -9.04
N SER A 21 -5.46 4.64 -8.47
CA SER A 21 -6.50 5.40 -9.19
C SER A 21 -5.97 6.65 -9.88
N GLU A 22 -4.97 7.31 -9.31
CA GLU A 22 -4.53 8.64 -9.74
C GLU A 22 -3.02 8.76 -9.93
N GLY A 23 -2.27 7.68 -9.70
CA GLY A 23 -0.81 7.66 -9.79
C GLY A 23 -0.12 8.02 -8.47
N LEU A 24 1.16 7.68 -8.37
CA LEU A 24 1.96 7.89 -7.15
C LEU A 24 2.10 9.37 -6.77
N ASP A 25 2.14 10.27 -7.74
CA ASP A 25 2.27 11.72 -7.50
C ASP A 25 1.05 12.30 -6.78
N ALA A 26 -0.10 11.62 -6.86
CA ALA A 26 -1.31 12.00 -6.14
C ALA A 26 -1.26 11.68 -4.64
N VAL A 27 -0.31 10.83 -4.21
CA VAL A 27 -0.18 10.41 -2.82
C VAL A 27 0.52 11.49 -2.01
N THR A 28 -0.21 12.11 -1.09
CA THR A 28 0.36 13.02 -0.08
C THR A 28 -0.22 12.70 1.29
N LEU A 29 0.52 13.00 2.37
CA LEU A 29 0.05 12.77 3.73
C LEU A 29 -1.24 13.55 4.03
N THR A 30 -1.38 14.75 3.47
CA THR A 30 -2.59 15.57 3.59
C THR A 30 -3.78 14.90 2.91
N ARG A 31 -3.60 14.40 1.67
CA ARG A 31 -4.68 13.73 0.94
C ARG A 31 -5.11 12.43 1.60
N VAL A 32 -4.15 11.61 2.06
CA VAL A 32 -4.43 10.38 2.80
C VAL A 32 -5.20 10.67 4.10
N ALA A 33 -4.82 11.72 4.83
CA ALA A 33 -5.52 12.12 6.05
C ALA A 33 -6.97 12.56 5.76
N ASN A 34 -7.17 13.33 4.69
CA ASN A 34 -8.50 13.77 4.24
C ASN A 34 -9.40 12.59 3.89
N GLU A 35 -8.88 11.62 3.12
CA GLU A 35 -9.62 10.41 2.73
C GLU A 35 -9.99 9.54 3.94
N LEU A 36 -9.13 9.52 4.97
CA LEU A 36 -9.38 8.83 6.23
C LEU A 36 -10.27 9.62 7.20
N GLY A 37 -10.63 10.86 6.89
CA GLY A 37 -11.42 11.74 7.77
C GLY A 37 -10.68 12.11 9.07
N VAL A 38 -9.35 12.18 9.04
CA VAL A 38 -8.51 12.52 10.20
C VAL A 38 -7.63 13.72 9.90
N ARG A 39 -7.07 14.33 10.95
CA ARG A 39 -6.05 15.37 10.78
C ARG A 39 -4.71 14.74 10.42
N GLN A 40 -3.93 15.37 9.54
CA GLN A 40 -2.61 14.88 9.14
C GLN A 40 -1.68 14.47 10.30
N PRO A 41 -1.61 15.20 11.45
CA PRO A 41 -0.79 14.78 12.58
C PRO A 41 -1.15 13.41 13.18
N ALA A 42 -2.38 12.92 12.96
CA ALA A 42 -2.80 11.61 13.42
C ALA A 42 -2.10 10.46 12.68
N LEU A 43 -1.65 10.70 11.43
CA LEU A 43 -0.94 9.69 10.63
C LEU A 43 0.43 9.39 11.21
N TYR A 44 1.12 10.37 11.81
CA TYR A 44 2.47 10.17 12.35
C TYR A 44 2.57 9.18 13.52
N ARG A 45 1.44 8.70 14.05
CA ARG A 45 1.41 7.57 14.99
C ARG A 45 1.61 6.21 14.32
N TYR A 46 1.48 6.15 13.00
CA TYR A 46 1.46 4.91 12.21
C TYR A 46 2.53 4.90 11.12
N ILE A 47 3.05 6.07 10.73
CA ILE A 47 4.09 6.26 9.72
C ILE A 47 5.04 7.38 10.15
N ASP A 48 6.34 7.17 10.03
CA ASP A 48 7.32 8.16 10.53
C ASP A 48 7.50 9.35 9.58
N SER A 49 7.27 9.15 8.27
CA SER A 49 7.45 10.19 7.25
C SER A 49 6.70 9.86 5.96
N PHE A 50 6.72 10.80 5.01
CA PHE A 50 6.27 10.53 3.65
C PHE A 50 7.14 9.45 2.97
N ASP A 51 8.46 9.48 3.17
CA ASP A 51 9.33 8.42 2.65
C ASP A 51 8.99 7.05 3.27
N ALA A 52 8.60 7.02 4.55
CA ALA A 52 8.13 5.79 5.18
C ALA A 52 6.83 5.28 4.52
N MET A 53 5.90 6.17 4.17
CA MET A 53 4.72 5.83 3.37
C MET A 53 5.11 5.23 2.02
N ILE A 54 6.01 5.88 1.26
CA ILE A 54 6.45 5.38 -0.05
C ILE A 54 7.13 4.00 0.08
N ARG A 55 7.96 3.81 1.12
CA ARG A 55 8.56 2.50 1.40
C ARG A 55 7.51 1.43 1.68
N LEU A 56 6.50 1.74 2.50
CA LEU A 56 5.41 0.80 2.81
C LEU A 56 4.57 0.45 1.56
N LEU A 57 4.31 1.42 0.68
CA LEU A 57 3.67 1.16 -0.62
C LEU A 57 4.51 0.23 -1.49
N GLY A 58 5.82 0.45 -1.54
CA GLY A 58 6.75 -0.43 -2.27
C GLY A 58 6.78 -1.87 -1.73
N LEU A 59 6.78 -2.02 -0.40
CA LEU A 59 6.70 -3.33 0.27
C LEU A 59 5.38 -4.04 -0.06
N ARG A 60 4.25 -3.34 0.09
CA ARG A 60 2.92 -3.86 -0.26
C ARG A 60 2.84 -4.29 -1.72
N GLY A 61 3.35 -3.48 -2.64
CA GLY A 61 3.38 -3.81 -4.07
C GLY A 61 4.20 -5.07 -4.35
N ARG A 62 5.34 -5.24 -3.67
CA ARG A 62 6.16 -6.46 -3.76
C ARG A 62 5.44 -7.70 -3.24
N GLU A 63 4.73 -7.60 -2.12
CA GLU A 63 3.94 -8.71 -1.57
C GLU A 63 2.84 -9.13 -2.55
N ILE A 64 2.06 -8.18 -3.07
CA ILE A 64 1.01 -8.45 -4.06
C ILE A 64 1.60 -9.09 -5.32
N LEU A 65 2.73 -8.59 -5.80
CA LEU A 65 3.40 -9.15 -6.96
C LEU A 65 3.90 -10.57 -6.69
N ALA A 66 4.53 -10.79 -5.54
CA ALA A 66 5.02 -12.10 -5.14
C ALA A 66 3.87 -13.12 -5.04
N ASP A 67 2.74 -12.75 -4.44
CA ASP A 67 1.56 -13.62 -4.34
C ASP A 67 1.01 -13.99 -5.72
N ARG A 68 0.93 -13.00 -6.63
CA ARG A 68 0.47 -13.24 -8.01
C ARG A 68 1.42 -14.13 -8.81
N LEU A 69 2.73 -13.89 -8.69
CA LEU A 69 3.74 -14.73 -9.34
C LEU A 69 3.73 -16.15 -8.78
N ALA A 70 3.62 -16.30 -7.45
CA ALA A 70 3.53 -17.60 -6.81
C ALA A 70 2.30 -18.38 -7.27
N ALA A 71 1.14 -17.72 -7.39
CA ALA A 71 -0.07 -18.32 -7.91
C ALA A 71 0.06 -18.74 -9.38
N ALA A 72 0.72 -17.93 -10.22
CA ALA A 72 0.97 -18.25 -11.63
C ALA A 72 1.98 -19.40 -11.81
N ALA A 73 2.98 -19.51 -10.93
CA ALA A 73 4.01 -20.53 -11.00
C ALA A 73 3.59 -21.90 -10.42
N VAL A 74 2.34 -22.07 -9.98
CA VAL A 74 1.88 -23.36 -9.44
C VAL A 74 1.95 -24.43 -10.53
N GLY A 75 2.74 -25.48 -10.28
CA GLY A 75 2.92 -26.61 -11.18
C GLY A 75 4.12 -26.50 -12.14
N VAL A 76 4.86 -25.39 -12.10
CA VAL A 76 6.08 -25.17 -12.89
C VAL A 76 7.26 -24.82 -11.96
N ALA A 77 8.50 -25.09 -12.39
CA ALA A 77 9.70 -24.82 -11.58
C ALA A 77 10.85 -24.24 -12.41
N GLY A 78 11.77 -23.54 -11.75
CA GLY A 78 12.98 -23.00 -12.39
C GLY A 78 12.68 -22.06 -13.56
N ASP A 79 13.43 -22.20 -14.65
CA ASP A 79 13.30 -21.35 -15.86
C ASP A 79 11.92 -21.46 -16.53
N GLU A 80 11.17 -22.52 -16.26
CA GLU A 80 9.80 -22.71 -16.76
C GLU A 80 8.82 -21.81 -15.99
N ALA A 81 9.00 -21.66 -14.67
CA ALA A 81 8.21 -20.76 -13.85
C ALA A 81 8.44 -19.28 -14.17
N VAL A 82 9.62 -18.91 -14.65
CA VAL A 82 9.94 -17.52 -15.04
C VAL A 82 9.35 -17.17 -16.42
N ARG A 83 9.09 -18.18 -17.28
CA ARG A 83 8.59 -17.99 -18.64
C ARG A 83 7.07 -18.12 -18.79
N ALA A 84 6.39 -18.74 -17.83
CA ALA A 84 4.94 -18.92 -17.78
C ALA A 84 4.22 -17.60 -17.47
#